data_AF-A0A964UM05-F1
#
_entry.id   AF-A0A964UM05-F1
#
_cell.length_a   1.000
_cell.length_b   1.000
_cell.length_c   1.000
_cell.angle_alpha   90.00
_cell.angle_beta   90.00
_cell.angle_gamma   90.00
#
_symmetry.space_group_name_H-M   'P 1'
#
loop_
_entity.id
_entity.type
_entity.pdbx_description
1 polymer ?
#
loop_
_entity_poly.entity_id
_entity_poly.type
_entity_poly.pdbx_seq_one_letter_code
_entity_poly.pdbx_strand_id
1 'polypeptide(L)'
;MQPVDAQDNLRYLLNEWDPIGVADAVRDEYDCLIGPLLSRLHRGAGRAEISEFLWHELNDHFHIPPTPERVDPMADRLVAWWAAVDEPAT
;
A
#
# COMPACT_ATOMS: atom_id res chain seq x y z
N MET A 1 15.09 6.58 6.11
CA MET A 1 14.31 5.52 6.79
C MET A 1 15.04 4.19 6.65
N GLN A 2 15.11 3.33 7.67
CA GLN A 2 15.68 1.98 7.47
C GLN A 2 14.65 1.08 6.76
N PRO A 3 15.06 0.03 6.03
CA PRO A 3 14.12 -0.85 5.32
C PRO A 3 13.05 -1.49 6.24
N VAL A 4 13.42 -1.80 7.49
CA VAL A 4 12.51 -2.34 8.50
C VAL A 4 11.43 -1.32 8.87
N ASP A 5 11.80 -0.05 9.05
CA ASP A 5 10.84 1.01 9.36
C ASP A 5 9.84 1.23 8.20
N ALA A 6 10.30 1.13 6.95
CA ALA A 6 9.44 1.29 5.78
C ALA A 6 8.44 0.13 5.63
N GLN A 7 8.88 -1.10 5.93
CA GLN A 7 8.01 -2.27 5.93
C GLN A 7 6.94 -2.17 7.03
N ASP A 8 7.33 -1.82 8.26
CA ASP A 8 6.39 -1.72 9.37
C ASP A 8 5.39 -0.58 9.20
N ASN A 9 5.84 0.57 8.69
CA ASN A 9 4.96 1.68 8.33
C ASN A 9 3.97 1.27 7.21
N LEU A 10 4.45 0.60 6.17
CA LEU A 10 3.58 0.15 5.09
C LEU A 10 2.56 -0.89 5.58
N ARG A 11 2.98 -1.84 6.42
CA ARG A 11 2.08 -2.80 7.07
C ARG A 11 0.99 -2.08 7.87
N TYR A 12 1.35 -1.05 8.63
CA TYR A 12 0.39 -0.23 9.36
C TYR A 12 -0.64 0.42 8.42
N LEU A 13 -0.19 1.05 7.34
CA LEU A 13 -1.08 1.69 6.36
C LEU A 13 -2.03 0.69 5.69
N LEU A 14 -1.54 -0.52 5.36
CA LEU A 14 -2.36 -1.59 4.76
C LEU A 14 -3.39 -2.15 5.74
N ASN A 15 -3.01 -2.33 7.02
CA ASN A 15 -3.93 -2.75 8.08
C ASN A 15 -4.98 -1.69 8.42
N GLU A 16 -4.74 -0.40 8.15
CA GLU A 16 -5.78 0.63 8.26
C GLU A 16 -6.72 0.67 7.04
N TRP A 17 -6.23 0.26 5.86
CA TRP A 17 -7.06 0.17 4.66
C TRP A 17 -8.03 -1.03 4.73
N ASP A 18 -7.53 -2.16 5.24
CA ASP A 18 -8.26 -3.38 5.59
C ASP A 18 -9.42 -3.77 4.66
N PRO A 19 -9.17 -3.98 3.36
CA PRO A 19 -10.24 -4.25 2.40
C PRO A 19 -11.01 -5.55 2.67
N ILE A 20 -10.42 -6.50 3.41
CA ILE A 20 -11.04 -7.78 3.81
C ILE A 20 -11.76 -7.64 5.17
N GLY A 21 -11.28 -6.79 6.09
CA GLY A 21 -11.86 -6.60 7.41
C GLY A 21 -11.27 -7.52 8.49
N VAL A 22 -9.99 -7.90 8.39
CA VAL A 22 -9.34 -8.89 9.26
C VAL A 22 -8.13 -8.35 10.03
N ALA A 23 -7.81 -7.07 9.89
CA ALA A 23 -6.59 -6.49 10.48
C ALA A 23 -6.52 -6.63 12.02
N ASP A 24 -7.68 -6.67 12.71
CA ASP A 24 -7.76 -6.88 14.16
C ASP A 24 -7.45 -8.33 14.59
N ALA A 25 -7.59 -9.30 13.68
CA ALA A 25 -7.38 -10.72 13.94
C ALA A 25 -6.04 -11.23 13.38
N VAL A 26 -5.64 -10.74 12.21
CA VAL A 26 -4.47 -11.20 11.45
C VAL A 26 -3.71 -9.99 10.93
N ARG A 27 -2.58 -9.68 11.58
CA ARG A 27 -1.82 -8.44 11.31
C ARG A 27 -0.93 -8.51 10.07
N ASP A 28 -0.66 -9.70 9.55
CA ASP A 28 0.23 -9.99 8.43
C ASP A 28 -0.52 -10.37 7.15
N GLU A 29 -1.85 -10.30 7.14
CA GLU A 29 -2.70 -10.64 5.98
C GLU A 29 -2.23 -9.93 4.69
N TYR A 30 -1.86 -8.66 4.82
CA TYR A 30 -1.49 -7.81 3.68
C TYR A 30 0.01 -7.78 3.39
N ASP A 31 0.83 -8.58 4.07
CA ASP A 31 2.29 -8.56 3.93
C ASP A 31 2.77 -8.92 2.53
N CYS A 32 1.99 -9.70 1.80
CA CYS A 32 2.24 -10.04 0.40
C CYS A 32 2.34 -8.81 -0.51
N LEU A 33 1.68 -7.69 -0.15
CA LEU A 33 1.69 -6.45 -0.91
C LEU A 33 2.92 -5.58 -0.62
N ILE A 34 3.58 -5.77 0.52
CA ILE A 34 4.66 -4.88 1.01
C ILE A 34 5.83 -4.81 0.03
N GLY A 35 6.38 -5.98 -0.35
CA GLY A 35 7.51 -6.05 -1.28
C GLY A 35 7.20 -5.43 -2.64
N PRO A 36 6.10 -5.85 -3.32
CA PRO A 36 5.68 -5.28 -4.59
C PRO A 36 5.41 -3.76 -4.55
N LEU A 37 4.82 -3.24 -3.47
CA LEU A 37 4.56 -1.80 -3.31
C LEU A 37 5.85 -1.01 -3.08
N LEU A 38 6.70 -1.42 -2.13
CA LEU A 38 7.97 -0.75 -1.88
C LEU A 38 8.84 -0.73 -3.14
N SER A 39 8.88 -1.84 -3.89
CA SER A 39 9.63 -1.91 -5.15
C SER A 39 9.13 -0.89 -6.18
N ARG A 40 7.80 -0.70 -6.30
CA ARG A 40 7.21 0.30 -7.19
C ARG A 40 7.52 1.72 -6.73
N LEU A 41 7.31 2.01 -5.45
CA LEU A 41 7.58 3.31 -4.85
C LEU A 41 9.05 3.71 -4.99
N HIS A 42 9.99 2.80 -4.75
CA HIS A 42 11.43 3.04 -4.97
C HIS A 42 11.77 3.36 -6.42
N ARG A 43 11.00 2.87 -7.40
CA ARG A 43 11.17 3.18 -8.82
C ARG A 43 10.46 4.48 -9.25
N GLY A 44 9.81 5.18 -8.31
CA GLY A 44 9.07 6.41 -8.59
C GLY A 44 7.66 6.18 -9.14
N ALA A 45 7.03 5.03 -8.86
CA ALA A 45 5.64 4.78 -9.25
C ALA A 45 4.71 5.86 -8.67
N GLY A 46 3.90 6.46 -9.55
CA GLY A 46 2.90 7.44 -9.18
C GLY A 46 1.54 6.83 -8.84
N ARG A 47 0.58 7.69 -8.48
CA ARG A 47 -0.79 7.33 -8.08
C ARG A 47 -1.44 6.32 -9.02
N ALA A 48 -1.36 6.53 -10.34
CA ALA A 48 -2.03 5.68 -11.32
C ALA A 48 -1.50 4.24 -11.30
N GLU A 49 -0.19 4.05 -11.27
CA GLU A 49 0.43 2.72 -11.22
C GLU A 49 0.13 2.01 -9.89
N ILE A 50 0.15 2.74 -8.77
CA ILE A 50 -0.21 2.17 -7.46
C ILE A 50 -1.69 1.78 -7.43
N SER A 51 -2.59 2.62 -7.95
CA SER A 51 -4.02 2.31 -8.04
C SER A 51 -4.27 1.08 -8.91
N GLU A 52 -3.67 1.01 -10.10
CA GLU A 52 -3.78 -0.16 -10.97
C GLU A 52 -3.27 -1.44 -10.29
N PHE A 53 -2.14 -1.38 -9.59
CA PHE A 53 -1.64 -2.53 -8.83
C PHE A 53 -2.62 -2.98 -7.73
N LEU A 54 -3.10 -2.06 -6.90
CA LEU A 54 -4.05 -2.38 -5.83
C LEU A 54 -5.37 -2.91 -6.38
N TRP A 55 -5.84 -2.38 -7.51
CA TRP A 55 -7.02 -2.87 -8.22
C TRP A 55 -6.85 -4.34 -8.63
N HIS A 56 -5.72 -4.68 -9.25
CA HIS A 56 -5.42 -6.06 -9.65
C HIS A 56 -5.35 -7.01 -8.46
N GLU A 57 -4.67 -6.63 -7.39
CA GLU A 57 -4.56 -7.47 -6.20
C GLU A 57 -5.94 -7.70 -5.56
N LEU A 58 -6.78 -6.67 -5.45
CA LEU A 58 -8.15 -6.86 -4.97
C LEU A 58 -8.94 -7.83 -5.85
N ASN A 59 -8.94 -7.64 -7.16
CA ASN A 59 -9.75 -8.45 -8.08
C ASN A 59 -9.25 -9.89 -8.22
N ASP A 60 -7.95 -10.04 -8.47
CA ASP A 60 -7.37 -11.29 -8.96
C ASP A 60 -6.82 -12.15 -7.82
N HIS A 61 -6.31 -11.53 -6.75
CA HIS A 61 -5.68 -12.24 -5.63
C HIS A 61 -6.63 -12.37 -4.44
N PHE A 62 -7.30 -11.28 -4.03
CA PHE A 62 -8.24 -11.31 -2.91
C PHE A 62 -9.69 -11.63 -3.31
N HIS A 63 -9.99 -11.64 -4.62
CA HIS A 63 -11.34 -11.86 -5.15
C HIS A 63 -12.39 -10.89 -4.58
N ILE A 64 -11.98 -9.67 -4.28
CA ILE A 64 -12.80 -8.55 -3.85
C ILE A 64 -13.09 -7.66 -5.06
N PRO A 65 -14.35 -7.34 -5.37
CA PRO A 65 -14.68 -6.36 -6.39
C PRO A 65 -14.00 -5.02 -6.08
N PRO A 66 -13.03 -4.58 -6.89
CA PRO A 66 -12.39 -3.29 -6.68
C PRO A 66 -13.35 -2.15 -7.05
N THR A 67 -13.23 -1.02 -6.37
CA THR A 67 -13.89 0.22 -6.77
C THR A 67 -12.90 1.38 -6.69
N PRO A 68 -13.05 2.43 -7.51
CA PRO A 68 -12.17 3.60 -7.44
C PRO A 68 -12.17 4.24 -6.05
N GLU A 69 -13.33 4.31 -5.39
CA GLU A 69 -13.49 4.92 -4.06
C GLU A 69 -12.74 4.16 -2.96
N ARG A 70 -12.47 2.86 -3.18
CA ARG A 70 -11.68 2.04 -2.26
C ARG A 70 -10.18 2.12 -2.57
N VAL A 71 -9.82 2.10 -3.85
CA VAL A 71 -8.44 1.94 -4.29
C VAL A 71 -7.71 3.29 -4.37
N ASP A 72 -8.32 4.29 -4.97
CA ASP A 72 -7.67 5.56 -5.26
C ASP A 72 -7.21 6.31 -4.00
N PRO A 73 -8.02 6.43 -2.92
CA PRO A 73 -7.56 7.09 -1.70
C PRO A 73 -6.36 6.40 -1.06
N MET A 74 -6.28 5.07 -1.17
CA MET A 74 -5.14 4.33 -0.64
C MET A 74 -3.90 4.53 -1.51
N ALA A 75 -4.04 4.55 -2.84
CA ALA A 75 -2.95 4.87 -3.75
C ALA A 75 -2.40 6.29 -3.50
N ASP A 76 -3.28 7.28 -3.36
CA ASP A 76 -2.93 8.66 -3.01
C ASP A 76 -2.15 8.71 -1.69
N ARG A 77 -2.65 8.00 -0.68
CA ARG A 77 -2.02 7.92 0.65
C ARG A 77 -0.62 7.30 0.60
N LEU A 78 -0.43 6.22 -0.15
CA LEU A 78 0.86 5.53 -0.27
C LEU A 78 1.90 6.41 -0.97
N VAL A 79 1.53 7.10 -2.04
CA VAL A 79 2.43 8.01 -2.76
C VAL A 79 2.78 9.21 -1.88
N ALA A 80 1.81 9.80 -1.19
CA ALA A 80 2.06 10.93 -0.29
C ALA A 80 2.96 10.53 0.89
N TRP A 81 2.71 9.36 1.49
CA TRP A 81 3.57 8.81 2.53
C TRP A 81 5.00 8.60 2.03
N TRP A 82 5.16 7.99 0.84
CA TRP A 82 6.49 7.73 0.28
C TRP A 82 7.27 9.02 0.01
N ALA A 83 6.62 10.04 -0.55
CA ALA A 83 7.24 11.34 -0.75
C ALA A 83 7.71 11.97 0.57
N ALA A 84 6.89 11.92 1.62
CA ALA A 84 7.24 12.48 2.92
C ALA A 84 8.41 11.77 3.62
N VAL A 85 8.65 10.48 3.33
CA VAL A 85 9.78 9.73 3.91
C VAL A 85 11.05 9.79 3.07
N ASP A 86 10.94 10.15 1.79
CA ASP A 86 12.06 10.35 0.85
C ASP A 86 12.57 11.81 0.83
N GLU A 87 11.79 12.76 1.35
CA GLU A 87 12.26 14.14 1.56
C GLU A 87 13.42 14.18 2.57
N PRO A 88 14.61 14.68 2.20
CA PRO A 88 15.68 14.91 3.16
C PRO A 88 15.24 16.02 4.13
N ALA A 89 15.33 15.73 5.44
CA ALA A 89 15.12 16.74 6.47
C ALA A 89 16.02 17.95 6.17
N THR A 90 15.39 19.10 5.87
CA THR A 90 16.07 20.36 5.55
C THR A 90 16.77 20.92 6.78
#